data_AF-A0A2E2EJS7-F1
#
_entry.id   AF-A0A2E2EJS7-F1
#
_cell.length_a   1.000
_cell.length_b   1.000
_cell.length_c   1.000
_cell.angle_alpha   90.00
_cell.angle_beta   90.00
_cell.angle_gamma   90.00
#
_symmetry.space_group_name_H-M   'P 1'
#
loop_
_entity.id
_entity.type
_entity.pdbx_description
1 polymer ?
#
loop_
_entity_poly.entity_id
_entity_poly.type
_entity_poly.pdbx_seq_one_letter_code
_entity_poly.pdbx_strand_id
1 'polypeptide(L)'
;MDEFLVITLVLLSYITILLLLRKMNVWSKKECNNCNNCCPDCQEPLERIKREKVDHLINYLTFQMFDFKKYQCVNCAWKGRRWERSFSGNF
;
A
#
# COMPACT_ATOMS: atom_id res chain seq x y z
N MET A 1 -31.39 -15.64 -3.26
CA MET A 1 -30.28 -15.40 -4.21
C MET A 1 -29.40 -16.63 -4.15
N ASP A 2 -29.00 -17.18 -5.29
CA ASP A 2 -28.16 -18.39 -5.34
C ASP A 2 -26.84 -18.14 -4.60
N GLU A 3 -26.45 -19.06 -3.71
CA GLU A 3 -25.22 -18.96 -2.93
C GLU A 3 -23.99 -18.81 -3.84
N PHE A 4 -23.97 -19.50 -4.97
CA PHE A 4 -22.92 -19.38 -5.97
C PHE A 4 -22.80 -17.97 -6.54
N LEU A 5 -23.96 -17.34 -6.82
CA LEU A 5 -24.02 -15.98 -7.33
C LEU A 5 -23.55 -14.97 -6.28
N VAL A 6 -23.91 -15.16 -5.00
CA VAL A 6 -23.43 -14.32 -3.90
C VAL A 6 -21.91 -14.38 -3.76
N ILE A 7 -21.34 -15.59 -3.71
CA ILE A 7 -19.88 -15.78 -3.61
C ILE A 7 -19.17 -15.09 -4.77
N THR A 8 -19.68 -15.28 -5.99
CA THR A 8 -19.12 -14.66 -7.20
C THR A 8 -19.13 -13.13 -7.11
N LEU A 9 -20.25 -12.52 -6.69
CA LEU A 9 -20.35 -11.07 -6.53
C LEU A 9 -19.41 -10.52 -5.46
N VAL A 10 -19.23 -11.24 -4.34
CA VAL A 10 -18.28 -10.86 -3.29
C VAL A 10 -16.84 -10.87 -3.81
N LEU A 11 -16.44 -11.91 -4.54
CA LEU A 11 -15.09 -11.98 -5.12
C LEU A 11 -14.85 -10.88 -6.16
N LEU A 12 -15.82 -10.62 -7.03
CA LEU A 12 -15.73 -9.54 -8.02
C LEU A 12 -15.61 -8.18 -7.35
N SER A 13 -16.47 -7.89 -6.37
CA SER A 13 -16.43 -6.62 -5.63
C SER A 13 -15.11 -6.45 -4.87
N TYR A 14 -14.56 -7.51 -4.26
CA TYR A 14 -13.25 -7.48 -3.62
C TYR A 14 -12.14 -7.05 -4.61
N ILE A 15 -12.09 -7.68 -5.79
CA ILE A 15 -11.11 -7.33 -6.84
C ILE A 15 -11.32 -5.89 -7.31
N THR A 16 -12.56 -5.46 -7.54
CA THR A 16 -12.87 -4.09 -7.94
C THR A 16 -12.40 -3.06 -6.91
N ILE A 17 -12.62 -3.32 -5.61
CA ILE A 17 -12.15 -2.43 -4.54
C ILE A 17 -10.62 -2.32 -4.56
N LEU A 18 -9.90 -3.43 -4.70
CA LEU A 18 -8.44 -3.39 -4.78
C LEU A 18 -7.95 -2.55 -5.97
N LEU A 19 -8.59 -2.70 -7.14
CA LEU A 19 -8.26 -1.90 -8.33
C LEU A 19 -8.54 -0.40 -8.13
N LEU A 20 -9.66 -0.06 -7.48
CA LEU A 20 -9.99 1.34 -7.15
C LEU A 20 -8.98 1.93 -6.17
N LEU A 21 -8.62 1.21 -5.11
CA LEU A 21 -7.60 1.64 -4.14
C LEU A 21 -6.24 1.85 -4.81
N ARG A 22 -5.87 0.96 -5.74
CA ARG A 22 -4.65 1.11 -6.55
C ARG A 22 -4.70 2.35 -7.43
N LYS A 23 -5.79 2.57 -8.14
CA LYS A 23 -6.00 3.74 -9.02
C LYS A 23 -5.97 5.06 -8.24
N MET A 24 -6.53 5.08 -7.04
CA MET A 24 -6.53 6.23 -6.14
C MET A 24 -5.19 6.46 -5.42
N ASN A 25 -4.17 5.63 -5.69
CA ASN A 25 -2.87 5.68 -5.03
C ASN A 25 -2.94 5.57 -3.50
N VAL A 26 -3.94 4.86 -2.96
CA VAL A 26 -4.13 4.74 -1.52
C VAL A 26 -2.94 4.00 -0.92
N TRP A 27 -2.35 4.55 0.15
CA TRP A 27 -1.13 4.05 0.78
C TRP A 27 0.14 4.10 -0.09
N SER A 28 0.16 4.86 -1.20
CA SER A 28 1.41 5.12 -1.89
C SER A 28 2.38 5.90 -1.00
N LYS A 29 3.68 5.83 -1.30
CA LYS A 29 4.65 6.80 -0.78
C LYS A 29 4.14 8.22 -1.02
N LYS A 30 4.45 9.11 -0.08
CA LYS A 30 4.19 10.55 -0.18
C LYS A 30 5.54 11.24 -0.23
N GLU A 31 5.71 12.17 -1.15
CA GLU A 31 6.92 12.96 -1.30
C GLU A 31 6.74 14.30 -0.59
N CYS A 32 7.78 14.76 0.10
CA CYS A 32 7.89 16.10 0.70
C CYS A 32 9.03 16.85 0.04
N ASN A 33 9.08 18.17 0.25
CA ASN A 33 10.11 19.05 -0.31
C ASN A 33 11.55 18.53 -0.14
N ASN A 34 11.84 17.78 0.93
CA ASN A 34 13.19 17.28 1.23
C ASN A 34 13.30 15.74 1.34
N CYS A 35 12.24 15.00 0.98
CA CYS A 35 12.20 13.55 1.20
C CYS A 35 11.29 12.80 0.21
N ASN A 36 11.76 11.65 -0.28
CA ASN A 36 11.00 10.80 -1.20
C ASN A 36 9.94 9.92 -0.51
N ASN A 37 9.90 9.92 0.82
CA ASN A 37 8.91 9.20 1.62
C ASN A 37 8.76 9.85 3.00
N CYS A 38 7.77 10.71 3.17
CA CYS A 38 7.53 11.43 4.42
C CYS A 38 6.60 10.68 5.36
N CYS A 39 6.86 10.88 6.65
CA CYS A 39 5.95 10.56 7.72
C CYS A 39 4.67 11.42 7.60
N PRO A 40 3.46 10.84 7.72
CA PRO A 40 2.24 11.62 7.69
C PRO A 40 2.06 12.52 8.93
N ASP A 41 2.72 12.22 10.04
CA ASP A 41 2.51 12.91 11.32
C ASP A 41 3.46 14.10 11.49
N CYS A 42 4.76 13.92 11.17
CA CYS A 42 5.78 14.95 11.37
C CYS A 42 6.54 15.35 10.09
N GLN A 43 6.18 14.82 8.92
CA GLN A 43 6.80 15.12 7.62
C GLN A 43 8.30 14.77 7.48
N GLU A 44 8.91 14.20 8.51
CA GLU A 44 10.29 13.70 8.48
C GLU A 44 10.46 12.42 7.64
N PRO A 45 11.68 12.09 7.20
CA PRO A 45 11.96 10.89 6.43
C PRO A 45 11.51 9.59 7.12
N LEU A 46 11.09 8.63 6.29
CA LEU A 46 10.77 7.28 6.69
C LEU A 46 11.89 6.31 6.31
N GLU A 47 12.40 5.56 7.28
CA GLU A 47 13.37 4.49 7.07
C GLU A 47 12.68 3.16 6.78
N ARG A 48 13.28 2.38 5.87
CA ARG A 48 12.77 1.05 5.53
C ARG A 48 13.15 0.08 6.63
N ILE A 49 12.15 -0.61 7.18
CA ILE A 49 12.35 -1.67 8.16
C ILE A 49 12.01 -3.05 7.58
N LYS A 50 12.45 -4.10 8.26
CA LYS A 50 12.19 -5.49 7.85
C LYS A 50 10.68 -5.76 7.82
N ARG A 51 10.22 -6.47 6.78
CA ARG A 51 8.85 -6.97 6.67
C ARG A 51 8.61 -8.05 7.73
N GLU A 52 7.42 -8.02 8.32
CA GLU A 52 6.92 -9.09 9.18
C GLU A 52 6.06 -10.06 8.36
N LYS A 53 5.75 -11.22 8.94
CA LYS A 53 4.90 -12.25 8.30
C LYS A 53 3.55 -11.69 7.81
N VAL A 54 2.97 -10.76 8.57
CA VAL A 54 1.71 -10.09 8.24
C VAL A 54 1.83 -9.25 6.96
N ASP A 55 2.98 -8.60 6.72
CA ASP A 55 3.17 -7.80 5.51
C ASP A 55 3.24 -8.68 4.26
N HIS A 56 3.85 -9.86 4.37
CA HIS A 56 3.87 -10.85 3.30
C HIS A 56 2.46 -11.38 3.01
N LEU A 57 1.68 -11.69 4.05
CA LEU A 57 0.29 -12.12 3.90
C LEU A 57 -0.56 -11.06 3.20
N ILE A 58 -0.43 -9.78 3.57
CA ILE A 58 -1.18 -8.68 2.93
C ILE A 58 -0.81 -8.55 1.46
N ASN A 59 0.48 -8.64 1.12
CA ASN A 59 0.87 -8.64 -0.29
C ASN A 59 0.26 -9.82 -1.04
N TYR A 60 0.19 -11.00 -0.44
CA TYR A 60 -0.46 -12.15 -1.07
C TYR A 60 -1.97 -11.95 -1.26
N LEU A 61 -2.67 -11.47 -0.23
CA LEU A 61 -4.12 -11.19 -0.27
C LEU A 61 -4.47 -10.11 -1.30
N THR A 62 -3.56 -9.18 -1.55
CA THR A 62 -3.71 -8.14 -2.56
C THR A 62 -3.13 -8.53 -3.93
N PHE A 63 -2.90 -9.83 -4.18
CA PHE A 63 -2.37 -10.36 -5.43
C PHE A 63 -1.04 -9.71 -5.86
N GLN A 64 -0.22 -9.32 -4.88
CA GLN A 64 1.02 -8.56 -5.03
C GLN A 64 0.86 -7.20 -5.74
N MET A 65 -0.36 -6.73 -5.94
CA MET A 65 -0.67 -5.51 -6.69
C MET A 65 0.02 -4.29 -6.11
N PHE A 66 0.20 -4.23 -4.79
CA PHE A 66 0.79 -3.10 -4.10
C PHE A 66 2.28 -3.26 -3.77
N ASP A 67 2.84 -4.47 -3.65
CA ASP A 67 4.21 -4.70 -3.14
C ASP A 67 4.57 -3.80 -1.92
N PHE A 68 3.73 -3.84 -0.88
CA PHE A 68 3.91 -3.03 0.32
C PHE A 68 5.29 -3.27 0.96
N LYS A 69 5.98 -2.17 1.26
CA LYS A 69 7.21 -2.12 2.05
C LYS A 69 6.87 -1.51 3.41
N LYS A 70 7.54 -1.96 4.48
CA LYS A 70 7.33 -1.47 5.84
C LYS A 70 8.31 -0.36 6.17
N TYR A 71 7.84 0.67 6.83
CA TYR A 71 8.60 1.87 7.16
C TYR A 71 8.37 2.32 8.60
N GLN A 72 9.37 2.97 9.17
CA GLN A 72 9.32 3.63 10.46
C GLN A 72 9.83 5.07 10.32
N CYS A 73 9.23 6.02 11.03
CA CYS A 73 9.74 7.38 11.08
C CYS A 73 10.98 7.47 11.97
N VAL A 74 11.94 8.29 11.55
CA VAL A 74 13.17 8.56 12.31
C VAL A 74 12.93 9.45 13.53
N ASN A 75 11.88 10.28 13.50
CA ASN A 75 11.62 11.30 14.51
C ASN A 75 10.40 10.99 15.41
N CYS A 76 9.41 10.24 14.93
CA CYS A 76 8.23 9.87 15.71
C CYS A 76 7.97 8.36 15.72
N ALA A 77 7.00 7.93 16.53
CA ALA A 77 6.65 6.52 16.70
C ALA A 77 5.87 5.92 15.50
N TRP A 78 5.64 6.68 14.43
CA TRP A 78 4.87 6.21 13.29
C TRP A 78 5.53 5.00 12.61
N LYS A 79 4.75 3.95 12.40
CA LYS A 79 5.13 2.75 11.63
C LYS A 79 3.99 2.40 10.69
N GLY A 80 4.31 2.07 9.45
CA GLY A 80 3.29 1.75 8.47
C GLY A 80 3.81 1.14 7.20
N ARG A 81 2.86 0.77 6.33
CA ARG A 81 3.13 0.20 5.00
C ARG A 81 2.94 1.25 3.94
N ARG A 82 3.87 1.29 2.99
CA ARG A 82 3.77 2.13 1.79
C ARG A 82 4.16 1.32 0.56
N TRP A 83 3.54 1.64 -0.56
CA TRP A 83 3.95 1.10 -1.85
C TRP A 83 4.49 2.18 -2.78
N GLU A 84 5.29 1.74 -3.73
CA GLU A 84 5.96 2.60 -4.69
C GLU A 84 5.16 2.65 -5.99
N ARG A 85 4.84 3.86 -6.45
CA ARG A 85 4.21 4.02 -7.76
C ARG A 85 5.18 3.50 -8.81
N SER A 86 4.64 2.77 -9.79
CA SER A 86 5.41 2.40 -10.98
C SER A 86 5.97 3.69 -11.58
N PHE A 87 7.28 3.69 -11.86
CA PHE A 87 7.98 4.85 -12.41
C PHE A 87 7.31 5.28 -13.71
N SER A 88 6.62 6.42 -13.71
CA SER A 88 6.06 7.03 -14.92
C SER A 88 7.13 7.89 -15.58
N GLY A 89 8.27 7.29 -15.90
CA GLY A 89 9.28 7.93 -16.74
C GLY A 89 8.80 7.85 -18.18
N ASN A 90 8.33 8.98 -18.72
CA ASN A 90 8.33 9.16 -20.18
C ASN A 90 9.80 9.34 -20.57
N PHE A 91 10.41 8.29 -21.10
CA PHE A 91 11.70 8.37 -21.79
C PHE A 91 11.49 8.86 -23.22
#